data_AF-A0A8B6CXB7-F1
#
_entry.id   AF-A0A8B6CXB7-F1
#
_cell.length_a   1.000
_cell.length_b   1.000
_cell.length_c   1.000
_cell.angle_alpha   90.00
_cell.angle_beta   90.00
_cell.angle_gamma   90.00
#
_symmetry.space_group_name_H-M   'P 1'
#
loop_
_entity.id
_entity.type
_entity.pdbx_description
1 polymer ?
#
loop_
_entity_poly.entity_id
_entity_poly.type
_entity_poly.pdbx_seq_one_letter_code
_entity_poly.pdbx_strand_id
1 'polypeptide(L)'
;MLLHTEDMNQIEKATLQNCRNCLLEDLDPTMSFLSLLYCSKIITEDQKDRVENQRTRQDKVITLLDILPRRGPRAFRKFIDVLETDYNWIKERLEDELQAQEYQKRILDAIDDRMKQNGEFLRDKDYIDKIVRETILPFLLQELRTSPSSSPSNKIDQPLKDVITNHLIPLLGGSSAKNKLEANQEVLMEKAIEIIDQLREKCCDTLGLSSESCQEETLPALIERRMIEVKTEITLLRKENKKSKKAEEKLTMENQKLKSDNTTLKADVKKLKSDSQGSRNELKKLKDEVQKYKTESIKLKQEKNTLKEALNDAGVDLLISSDFCGS
;
A
#
# COMPACT_ATOMS: atom_id res chain seq x y z
N MET A 1 -15.41 -25.72 14.87
CA MET A 1 -15.65 -25.03 13.58
C MET A 1 -14.40 -25.24 12.74
N LEU A 2 -14.39 -26.31 11.95
CA LEU A 2 -13.23 -26.70 11.13
C LEU A 2 -13.16 -25.75 9.94
N LEU A 3 -12.31 -24.73 10.02
CA LEU A 3 -11.90 -23.98 8.85
C LEU A 3 -11.23 -24.98 7.91
N HIS A 4 -11.92 -25.34 6.81
CA HIS A 4 -11.26 -25.83 5.61
C HIS A 4 -10.36 -24.69 5.14
N THR A 5 -9.17 -24.60 5.70
CA THR A 5 -8.12 -23.75 5.16
C THR A 5 -7.70 -24.42 3.88
N GLU A 6 -8.11 -23.85 2.75
CA GLU A 6 -7.62 -24.23 1.43
C GLU A 6 -6.09 -24.39 1.49
N ASP A 7 -5.57 -25.43 0.87
CA ASP A 7 -4.14 -25.68 0.83
C ASP A 7 -3.40 -24.59 0.02
N MET A 8 -2.08 -24.51 0.19
CA MET A 8 -1.22 -23.67 -0.65
C MET A 8 -1.39 -24.02 -2.15
N ASN A 9 -1.25 -23.03 -3.03
CA ASN A 9 -1.41 -23.24 -4.47
C ASN A 9 -0.39 -24.28 -4.98
N GLN A 10 -0.78 -25.09 -5.98
CA GLN A 10 0.06 -26.15 -6.52
C GLN A 10 1.37 -25.61 -7.14
N ILE A 11 1.34 -24.40 -7.71
CA ILE A 11 2.54 -23.71 -8.22
C ILE A 11 3.48 -23.37 -7.06
N GLU A 12 2.98 -22.73 -6.01
CA GLU A 12 3.76 -22.36 -4.82
C GLU A 12 4.34 -23.61 -4.10
N LYS A 13 3.58 -24.71 -4.06
CA LYS A 13 4.03 -26.00 -3.55
C LYS A 13 5.20 -26.55 -4.39
N ALA A 14 5.09 -26.49 -5.72
CA ALA A 14 6.15 -26.92 -6.62
C ALA A 14 7.40 -26.03 -6.48
N THR A 15 7.23 -24.72 -6.32
CA THR A 15 8.32 -23.78 -6.07
C THR A 15 9.10 -24.12 -4.79
N LEU A 16 8.41 -24.37 -3.68
CA LEU A 16 9.08 -24.81 -2.44
C LEU A 16 9.84 -26.13 -2.62
N GLN A 17 9.28 -27.06 -3.41
CA GLN A 17 9.91 -28.34 -3.68
C GLN A 17 11.16 -28.21 -4.56
N ASN A 18 11.11 -27.37 -5.61
CA ASN A 18 12.25 -27.12 -6.49
C ASN A 18 13.37 -26.36 -5.76
N CYS A 19 13.01 -25.47 -4.84
CA CYS A 19 13.95 -24.75 -3.98
C CYS A 19 14.32 -25.52 -2.70
N ARG A 20 13.91 -26.78 -2.54
CA ARG A 20 14.18 -27.56 -1.32
C ARG A 20 15.67 -27.65 -0.99
N ASN A 21 16.52 -27.82 -1.99
CA ASN A 21 17.96 -27.95 -1.78
C ASN A 21 18.59 -26.66 -1.25
N CYS A 22 18.30 -25.50 -1.85
CA CYS A 22 18.84 -24.23 -1.35
C CYS A 22 18.30 -23.88 0.04
N LEU A 23 17.04 -24.23 0.31
CA LEU A 23 16.46 -24.08 1.65
C LEU A 23 17.17 -24.97 2.67
N LEU A 24 17.51 -26.22 2.34
CA LEU A 24 18.21 -27.12 3.26
C LEU A 24 19.67 -26.74 3.50
N GLU A 25 20.33 -26.20 2.49
CA GLU A 25 21.73 -25.79 2.57
C GLU A 25 21.89 -24.58 3.47
N ASP A 26 21.05 -23.56 3.29
CA ASP A 26 21.37 -22.23 3.81
C ASP A 26 20.30 -21.60 4.72
N LEU A 27 19.12 -22.20 4.88
CA LEU A 27 18.14 -21.72 5.85
C LEU A 27 18.51 -22.22 7.25
N ASP A 28 18.63 -21.29 8.21
CA ASP A 28 18.72 -21.62 9.62
C ASP A 28 17.45 -21.16 10.38
N PRO A 29 16.56 -22.08 10.78
CA PRO A 29 15.34 -21.77 11.50
C PRO A 29 15.66 -21.49 12.98
N THR A 30 16.29 -20.34 13.23
CA THR A 30 16.60 -19.84 14.58
C THR A 30 15.32 -19.53 15.38
N MET A 31 15.44 -19.40 16.70
CA MET A 31 14.28 -19.07 17.55
C MET A 31 13.63 -17.74 17.19
N SER A 32 14.44 -16.76 16.77
CA SER A 32 13.94 -15.48 16.25
C SER A 32 13.10 -15.71 15.00
N PHE A 33 13.64 -16.47 14.03
CA PHE A 33 12.96 -16.78 12.78
C PHE A 33 11.64 -17.55 13.00
N LEU A 34 11.66 -18.60 13.83
CA LEU A 34 10.46 -19.36 14.19
C LEU A 34 9.42 -18.52 14.92
N SER A 35 9.85 -17.58 15.77
CA SER A 35 8.97 -16.62 16.43
C SER A 35 8.32 -15.65 15.44
N LEU A 36 9.05 -15.20 14.41
CA LEU A 36 8.48 -14.40 13.32
C LEU A 36 7.47 -15.19 12.49
N LEU A 37 7.72 -16.47 12.22
CA LEU A 37 6.75 -17.35 11.55
C LEU A 37 5.48 -17.58 12.38
N TYR A 38 5.60 -17.64 13.72
CA TYR A 38 4.45 -17.71 14.62
C TYR A 38 3.67 -16.38 14.65
N CYS A 39 4.36 -15.25 14.82
CA CYS A 39 3.74 -13.91 14.83
C CYS A 39 3.02 -13.59 13.51
N SER A 40 3.58 -14.01 12.37
CA SER A 40 2.95 -13.89 11.05
C SER A 40 1.76 -14.86 10.85
N LYS A 41 1.47 -15.73 11.84
CA LYS A 41 0.41 -16.76 11.82
C LYS A 41 0.59 -17.79 10.70
N ILE A 42 1.84 -18.08 10.33
CA ILE A 42 2.16 -19.14 9.37
C ILE A 42 2.14 -20.49 10.10
N ILE A 43 2.82 -20.60 11.24
CA ILE A 43 2.88 -21.80 12.09
C ILE A 43 2.12 -21.59 13.42
N THR A 44 1.66 -22.66 14.07
CA THR A 44 1.09 -22.60 15.44
C THR A 44 2.20 -22.84 16.46
N GLU A 45 1.95 -22.53 17.74
CA GLU A 45 2.93 -22.77 18.81
C GLU A 45 3.35 -24.26 18.85
N ASP A 46 2.40 -25.20 18.78
CA ASP A 46 2.74 -26.64 18.73
C ASP A 46 3.65 -27.02 17.54
N GLN A 47 3.50 -26.34 16.40
CA GLN A 47 4.29 -26.59 15.20
C GLN A 47 5.67 -25.96 15.30
N LYS A 48 5.75 -24.78 15.94
CA LYS A 48 7.00 -24.10 16.28
C LYS A 48 7.82 -24.96 17.22
N ASP A 49 7.21 -25.47 18.30
CA ASP A 49 7.85 -26.40 19.25
C ASP A 49 8.31 -27.68 18.55
N ARG A 50 7.48 -28.22 17.66
CA ARG A 50 7.84 -29.42 16.88
C ARG A 50 9.05 -29.18 15.99
N VAL A 51 9.18 -28.01 15.35
CA VAL A 51 10.36 -27.65 14.55
C VAL A 51 11.55 -27.40 15.47
N GLU A 52 11.39 -26.65 16.56
CA GLU A 52 12.45 -26.35 17.52
C GLU A 52 13.11 -27.59 18.11
N ASN A 53 12.30 -28.61 18.45
CA ASN A 53 12.74 -29.87 19.04
C ASN A 53 13.45 -30.83 18.06
N GLN A 54 13.59 -30.47 16.78
CA GLN A 54 14.35 -31.30 15.84
C GLN A 54 15.85 -31.25 16.13
N ARG A 55 16.54 -32.37 15.88
CA ARG A 55 17.93 -32.59 16.29
C ARG A 55 18.94 -31.80 15.46
N THR A 56 18.73 -31.70 14.16
CA THR A 56 19.66 -31.04 13.24
C THR A 56 19.00 -29.84 12.55
N ARG A 57 19.81 -28.88 12.09
CA ARG A 57 19.33 -27.74 11.29
C ARG A 57 18.50 -28.22 10.10
N GLN A 58 18.98 -29.25 9.41
CA GLN A 58 18.29 -29.82 8.25
C GLN A 58 16.94 -30.44 8.64
N ASP A 59 16.86 -31.20 9.73
CA ASP A 59 15.58 -31.77 10.20
C ASP A 59 14.57 -30.68 10.58
N LYS A 60 15.04 -29.55 11.12
CA LYS A 60 14.21 -28.37 11.39
C LYS A 60 13.62 -27.81 10.09
N VAL A 61 14.46 -27.61 9.08
CA VAL A 61 14.03 -27.11 7.76
C VAL A 61 13.10 -28.11 7.06
N ILE A 62 13.40 -29.41 7.07
CA ILE A 62 12.53 -30.45 6.51
C ILE A 62 11.16 -30.40 7.18
N THR A 63 11.12 -30.39 8.50
CA THR A 63 9.86 -30.34 9.25
C THR A 63 9.08 -29.07 8.93
N LEU A 64 9.76 -27.93 8.79
CA LEU A 64 9.13 -26.67 8.37
C LEU A 64 8.56 -26.76 6.95
N LEU A 65 9.29 -27.36 6.00
CA LEU A 65 8.85 -27.54 4.62
C LEU A 65 7.74 -28.57 4.45
N ASP A 66 7.62 -29.53 5.36
CA ASP A 66 6.47 -30.46 5.40
C ASP A 66 5.21 -29.78 5.94
N ILE A 67 5.38 -28.77 6.79
CA ILE A 67 4.31 -28.00 7.42
C ILE A 67 3.76 -26.95 6.46
N LEU A 68 4.64 -26.12 5.87
CA LEU A 68 4.28 -24.92 5.09
C LEU A 68 3.21 -25.15 4.02
N PRO A 69 3.27 -26.20 3.16
CA PRO A 69 2.29 -26.47 2.11
C PRO A 69 0.83 -26.64 2.57
N ARG A 70 0.61 -26.94 3.85
CA ARG A 70 -0.73 -27.25 4.42
C ARG A 70 -1.35 -26.08 5.19
N ARG A 71 -0.73 -24.89 5.15
CA ARG A 71 -1.05 -23.77 6.05
C ARG A 71 -1.95 -22.68 5.46
N GLY A 72 -2.35 -22.81 4.20
CA GLY A 72 -3.21 -21.83 3.56
C GLY A 72 -2.63 -21.23 2.28
N PRO A 73 -3.46 -20.59 1.43
CA PRO A 73 -3.02 -19.89 0.23
C PRO A 73 -2.17 -18.64 0.52
N ARG A 74 -2.14 -18.16 1.77
CA ARG A 74 -1.34 -17.00 2.18
C ARG A 74 -0.02 -17.38 2.84
N ALA A 75 0.22 -18.67 3.05
CA ALA A 75 1.39 -19.15 3.78
C ALA A 75 2.69 -18.87 3.01
N PHE A 76 2.69 -19.08 1.69
CA PHE A 76 3.86 -18.89 0.84
C PHE A 76 4.31 -17.42 0.82
N ARG A 77 3.38 -16.49 0.56
CA ARG A 77 3.68 -15.05 0.54
C ARG A 77 4.23 -14.55 1.88
N LYS A 78 3.59 -14.92 2.99
CA LYS A 78 4.07 -14.52 4.31
C LYS A 78 5.43 -15.14 4.65
N PHE A 79 5.70 -16.35 4.17
CA PHE A 79 7.01 -16.98 4.33
C PHE A 79 8.10 -16.19 3.60
N ILE A 80 7.82 -15.74 2.37
CA ILE A 80 8.70 -14.81 1.63
C ILE A 80 8.92 -13.51 2.41
N ASP A 81 7.87 -12.91 2.97
CA ASP A 81 7.99 -11.67 3.75
C ASP A 81 8.91 -11.86 4.98
N VAL A 82 8.87 -13.03 5.62
CA VAL A 82 9.76 -13.35 6.75
C VAL A 82 11.21 -13.58 6.29
N LEU A 83 11.41 -14.18 5.11
CA LEU A 83 12.75 -14.37 4.53
C LEU A 83 13.42 -13.06 4.10
N GLU A 84 12.67 -12.01 3.81
CA GLU A 84 13.21 -10.71 3.36
C GLU A 84 14.22 -10.09 4.35
N THR A 85 14.09 -10.38 5.64
CA THR A 85 14.94 -9.76 6.67
C THR A 85 16.36 -10.34 6.68
N ASP A 86 16.47 -11.67 6.75
CA ASP A 86 17.75 -12.35 6.99
C ASP A 86 18.22 -13.22 5.81
N TYR A 87 17.33 -13.51 4.86
CA TYR A 87 17.52 -14.49 3.79
C TYR A 87 17.07 -13.94 2.43
N ASN A 88 17.41 -12.69 2.12
CA ASN A 88 16.95 -12.01 0.90
C ASN A 88 17.27 -12.80 -0.38
N TRP A 89 18.43 -13.46 -0.46
CA TRP A 89 18.78 -14.26 -1.64
C TRP A 89 17.92 -15.55 -1.77
N ILE A 90 17.46 -16.15 -0.66
CA ILE A 90 16.50 -17.27 -0.69
C ILE A 90 15.16 -16.76 -1.20
N LYS A 91 14.73 -15.58 -0.71
CA LYS A 91 13.53 -14.91 -1.20
C LYS A 91 13.62 -14.67 -2.71
N GLU A 92 14.67 -14.03 -3.20
CA GLU A 92 14.86 -13.75 -4.64
C GLU A 92 14.83 -15.05 -5.45
N ARG A 93 15.49 -16.11 -4.96
CA ARG A 93 15.49 -17.42 -5.60
C ARG A 93 14.09 -18.06 -5.66
N LEU A 94 13.30 -17.93 -4.60
CA LEU A 94 11.92 -18.42 -4.55
C LEU A 94 11.00 -17.62 -5.47
N GLU A 95 11.16 -16.29 -5.54
CA GLU A 95 10.40 -15.42 -6.44
C GLU A 95 10.72 -15.72 -7.92
N ASP A 96 12.00 -15.89 -8.24
CA ASP A 96 12.48 -16.30 -9.57
C ASP A 96 11.88 -17.65 -9.99
N GLU A 97 11.93 -18.65 -9.11
CA GLU A 97 11.38 -19.98 -9.39
C GLU A 97 9.84 -19.94 -9.50
N LEU A 98 9.16 -19.13 -8.68
CA LEU A 98 7.71 -18.92 -8.80
C LEU A 98 7.35 -18.37 -10.18
N GLN A 99 8.06 -17.31 -10.61
CA GLN A 99 7.85 -16.73 -11.93
C GLN A 99 8.10 -17.77 -13.04
N ALA A 100 9.18 -18.54 -12.95
CA ALA A 100 9.47 -19.60 -13.91
C ALA A 100 8.33 -20.62 -14.02
N GLN A 101 7.77 -21.08 -12.89
CA GLN A 101 6.63 -22.00 -12.89
C GLN A 101 5.35 -21.37 -13.47
N GLU A 102 5.09 -20.08 -13.22
CA GLU A 102 3.96 -19.37 -13.80
C GLU A 102 4.08 -19.24 -15.33
N TYR A 103 5.27 -18.88 -15.83
CA TYR A 103 5.56 -18.84 -17.26
C TYR A 103 5.41 -20.22 -17.90
N GLN A 104 5.95 -21.26 -17.26
CA GLN A 104 5.82 -22.65 -17.70
C GLN A 104 4.35 -23.02 -17.91
N LYS A 105 3.53 -22.78 -16.88
CA LYS A 105 2.11 -23.10 -16.92
C LYS A 105 1.39 -22.34 -18.02
N ARG A 106 1.65 -21.03 -18.17
CA ARG A 106 1.03 -20.22 -19.22
C ARG A 106 1.36 -20.72 -20.63
N ILE A 107 2.60 -21.15 -20.86
CA ILE A 107 3.02 -21.73 -22.14
C ILE A 107 2.27 -23.04 -22.41
N LEU A 108 2.20 -23.93 -21.41
CA LEU A 108 1.51 -25.20 -21.55
C LEU A 108 0.00 -25.02 -21.75
N ASP A 109 -0.63 -24.11 -21.01
CA ASP A 109 -2.05 -23.77 -21.17
C ASP A 109 -2.31 -23.22 -22.59
N ALA A 110 -1.43 -22.34 -23.10
CA ALA A 110 -1.55 -21.80 -24.46
C ALA A 110 -1.36 -22.87 -25.55
N ILE A 111 -0.46 -23.83 -25.32
CA ILE A 111 -0.28 -24.98 -26.22
C ILE A 111 -1.54 -25.85 -26.21
N ASP A 112 -2.04 -26.21 -25.02
CA ASP A 112 -3.25 -27.03 -24.85
C ASP A 112 -4.47 -26.37 -25.51
N ASP A 113 -4.63 -25.05 -25.37
CA ASP A 113 -5.75 -24.32 -25.99
C ASP A 113 -5.68 -24.26 -27.52
N ARG A 114 -4.48 -24.07 -28.09
CA ARG A 114 -4.29 -24.14 -29.56
C ARG A 114 -4.55 -25.55 -30.09
N MET A 115 -4.14 -26.57 -29.36
CA MET A 115 -4.33 -27.97 -29.75
C MET A 115 -5.82 -28.35 -29.74
N LYS A 116 -6.59 -27.87 -28.75
CA LYS A 116 -8.05 -27.99 -28.73
C LYS A 116 -8.71 -27.29 -29.92
N GLN A 117 -8.24 -26.10 -30.30
CA GLN A 117 -8.77 -25.37 -31.46
C GLN A 117 -8.51 -26.10 -32.79
N ASN A 118 -7.39 -26.80 -32.90
CA ASN A 118 -7.00 -27.54 -34.10
C ASN A 118 -7.49 -29.00 -34.14
N GLY A 119 -8.10 -29.50 -33.06
CA GLY A 119 -8.57 -30.89 -32.96
C GLY A 119 -7.45 -31.92 -32.82
N GLU A 120 -6.26 -31.50 -32.39
CA GLU A 120 -5.08 -32.36 -32.26
C GLU A 120 -4.77 -32.71 -30.79
N PHE A 121 -4.12 -33.85 -30.56
CA PHE A 121 -3.77 -34.33 -29.22
C PHE A 121 -2.25 -34.31 -29.01
N LEU A 122 -1.77 -33.78 -27.89
CA LEU A 122 -0.35 -33.88 -27.50
C LEU A 122 0.00 -35.35 -27.28
N ARG A 123 0.94 -35.88 -28.06
CA ARG A 123 1.38 -37.28 -27.90
C ARG A 123 2.29 -37.50 -26.69
N ASP A 124 3.01 -36.47 -26.24
CA ASP A 124 3.95 -36.58 -25.13
C ASP A 124 4.01 -35.25 -24.33
N LYS A 125 3.10 -35.13 -23.36
CA LYS A 125 2.98 -33.93 -22.51
C LYS A 125 4.19 -33.77 -21.60
N ASP A 126 4.78 -34.87 -21.15
CA ASP A 126 5.93 -34.87 -20.24
C ASP A 126 7.22 -34.44 -20.97
N TYR A 127 7.41 -34.87 -22.22
CA TYR A 127 8.52 -34.40 -23.03
C TYR A 127 8.42 -32.91 -23.38
N ILE A 128 7.20 -32.41 -23.65
CA ILE A 128 6.97 -30.99 -23.91
C ILE A 128 7.18 -30.16 -22.65
N ASP A 129 6.70 -30.61 -21.49
CA ASP A 129 6.98 -29.97 -20.20
C ASP A 129 8.49 -29.86 -19.95
N LYS A 130 9.23 -30.94 -20.21
CA LYS A 130 10.68 -30.98 -20.10
C LYS A 130 11.37 -29.99 -21.04
N ILE A 131 10.99 -29.92 -22.31
CA ILE A 131 11.55 -28.94 -23.26
C ILE A 131 11.25 -27.51 -22.80
N VAL A 132 10.01 -27.24 -22.36
CA VAL A 132 9.63 -25.91 -21.90
C VAL A 132 10.48 -25.52 -20.69
N ARG A 133 10.64 -26.42 -19.72
CA ARG A 133 11.39 -26.21 -18.47
C ARG A 133 12.90 -26.09 -18.67
N GLU A 134 13.51 -27.00 -19.42
CA GLU A 134 14.97 -27.12 -19.52
C GLU A 134 15.55 -26.27 -20.65
N THR A 135 14.76 -25.95 -21.67
CA THR A 135 15.25 -25.27 -22.87
C THR A 135 14.59 -23.90 -23.02
N ILE A 136 13.27 -23.84 -23.15
CA ILE A 136 12.58 -22.58 -23.51
C ILE A 136 12.63 -21.54 -22.38
N LEU A 137 12.37 -21.95 -21.14
CA LEU A 137 12.33 -21.06 -19.98
C LEU A 137 13.66 -20.37 -19.66
N PRO A 138 14.81 -21.08 -19.63
CA PRO A 138 16.10 -20.43 -19.43
C PRO A 138 16.37 -19.33 -20.46
N PHE A 139 16.01 -19.53 -21.74
CA PHE A 139 16.16 -18.51 -22.77
C PHE A 139 15.24 -17.30 -22.56
N LEU A 140 13.96 -17.53 -22.27
CA LEU A 140 13.00 -16.45 -22.02
C LEU A 140 13.37 -15.62 -20.78
N LEU A 141 13.85 -16.28 -19.71
CA LEU A 141 14.26 -15.60 -18.48
C LEU A 141 15.61 -14.89 -18.62
N GLN A 142 16.50 -15.36 -19.51
CA GLN A 142 17.77 -14.70 -19.78
C GLN A 142 17.60 -13.40 -20.59
N GLU A 143 16.73 -13.38 -21.60
CA GLU A 143 16.41 -12.17 -22.37
C GLU A 143 15.72 -11.09 -21.52
N LEU A 144 14.90 -11.49 -20.52
CA LEU A 144 14.27 -10.55 -19.58
C LEU A 144 15.27 -9.92 -18.57
N ARG A 145 16.46 -10.50 -18.40
CA ARG A 145 17.48 -10.04 -17.43
C ARG A 145 18.59 -9.19 -18.05
N THR A 146 18.78 -9.21 -19.37
CA THR A 146 19.87 -8.47 -20.02
C THR A 146 19.41 -7.14 -20.59
N SER A 147 19.84 -6.02 -19.97
CA SER A 147 19.81 -4.69 -20.60
C SER A 147 20.63 -4.67 -21.90
N PRO A 148 20.27 -3.84 -22.90
CA PRO A 148 20.80 -3.92 -24.26
C PRO A 148 22.15 -3.20 -24.36
N SER A 149 23.25 -3.92 -24.15
CA SER A 149 24.57 -3.48 -24.62
C SER A 149 25.27 -4.58 -25.41
N SER A 150 24.73 -4.90 -26.58
CA SER A 150 25.47 -5.38 -27.76
C SER A 150 24.46 -5.86 -28.80
N SER A 151 24.40 -5.18 -29.94
CA SER A 151 23.87 -5.59 -31.25
C SER A 151 22.68 -6.57 -31.29
N PRO A 152 21.53 -6.14 -31.85
CA PRO A 152 20.39 -7.02 -32.05
C PRO A 152 20.65 -8.02 -33.19
N SER A 153 19.88 -9.11 -33.19
CA SER A 153 19.66 -10.07 -34.29
C SER A 153 20.33 -11.45 -34.21
N ASN A 154 21.53 -11.63 -33.63
CA ASN A 154 22.21 -12.94 -33.71
C ASN A 154 22.08 -13.87 -32.49
N LYS A 155 21.47 -13.44 -31.37
CA LYS A 155 21.45 -14.23 -30.12
C LYS A 155 20.26 -15.21 -30.01
N ILE A 156 19.13 -14.91 -30.64
CA ILE A 156 17.92 -15.76 -30.60
C ILE A 156 17.93 -16.81 -31.71
N ASP A 157 18.61 -16.53 -32.83
CA ASP A 157 18.61 -17.40 -34.01
C ASP A 157 19.22 -18.78 -33.74
N GLN A 158 20.33 -18.85 -33.01
CA GLN A 158 20.99 -20.13 -32.76
C GLN A 158 20.22 -20.99 -31.73
N PRO A 159 19.78 -20.47 -30.58
CA PRO A 159 18.92 -21.19 -29.65
C PRO A 159 17.59 -21.63 -30.27
N LEU A 160 16.97 -20.78 -31.09
CA LEU A 160 15.72 -21.12 -31.76
C LEU A 160 15.95 -22.19 -32.84
N LYS A 161 17.03 -22.08 -33.62
CA LYS A 161 17.46 -23.15 -34.55
C LYS A 161 17.76 -24.45 -33.81
N ASP A 162 18.36 -24.41 -32.63
CA ASP A 162 18.66 -25.60 -31.83
C ASP A 162 17.39 -26.24 -31.25
N VAL A 163 16.41 -25.43 -30.79
CA VAL A 163 15.09 -25.94 -30.38
C VAL A 163 14.35 -26.57 -31.55
N ILE A 164 14.35 -25.91 -32.70
CA ILE A 164 13.72 -26.43 -33.92
C ILE A 164 14.41 -27.73 -34.36
N THR A 165 15.74 -27.74 -34.42
CA THR A 165 16.52 -28.85 -35.00
C THR A 165 16.62 -30.06 -34.07
N ASN A 166 16.85 -29.81 -32.78
CA ASN A 166 17.15 -30.87 -31.81
C ASN A 166 15.91 -31.35 -31.05
N HIS A 167 14.84 -30.55 -30.97
CA HIS A 167 13.66 -30.89 -30.18
C HIS A 167 12.37 -31.00 -30.99
N LEU A 168 12.10 -30.09 -31.95
CA LEU A 168 10.87 -30.10 -32.74
C LEU A 168 10.93 -31.04 -33.96
N ILE A 169 12.03 -31.04 -34.72
CA ILE A 169 12.20 -31.93 -35.90
C ILE A 169 12.12 -33.43 -35.54
N PRO A 170 12.73 -33.91 -34.45
CA PRO A 170 12.61 -35.32 -34.04
C PRO A 170 11.18 -35.73 -33.66
N LEU A 171 10.37 -34.81 -33.11
CA LEU A 171 8.97 -35.05 -32.78
C LEU A 171 8.07 -35.20 -34.02
N LEU A 172 8.50 -34.70 -35.18
CA LEU A 172 7.72 -34.67 -36.42
C LEU A 172 7.93 -35.90 -37.32
N GLY A 173 8.74 -36.88 -36.90
CA GLY A 173 8.75 -38.22 -37.49
C GLY A 173 9.00 -38.26 -39.00
N GLY A 174 10.22 -37.94 -39.45
CA GLY A 174 10.74 -38.37 -40.76
C GLY A 174 11.23 -37.25 -41.70
N SER A 175 12.20 -37.62 -42.54
CA SER A 175 12.90 -36.76 -43.54
C SER A 175 11.96 -35.92 -44.42
N SER A 176 10.72 -36.36 -44.65
CA SER A 176 9.75 -35.62 -45.47
C SER A 176 9.12 -34.41 -44.77
N ALA A 177 9.05 -34.41 -43.42
CA ALA A 177 8.57 -33.27 -42.63
C ALA A 177 9.65 -32.20 -42.50
N LYS A 178 10.93 -32.61 -42.40
CA LYS A 178 12.10 -31.72 -42.37
C LYS A 178 12.20 -30.88 -43.65
N ASN A 179 12.04 -31.50 -44.81
CA ASN A 179 12.05 -30.82 -46.11
C ASN A 179 10.87 -29.84 -46.29
N LYS A 180 9.69 -30.14 -45.70
CA LYS A 180 8.54 -29.22 -45.69
C LYS A 180 8.74 -28.04 -44.74
N LEU A 181 9.45 -28.23 -43.64
CA LEU A 181 9.76 -27.16 -42.69
C LEU A 181 10.82 -26.23 -43.25
N GLU A 182 11.89 -26.77 -43.87
CA GLU A 182 12.91 -25.99 -44.58
C GLU A 182 12.34 -25.22 -45.78
N ALA A 183 11.44 -25.84 -46.58
CA ALA A 183 10.78 -25.15 -47.69
C ALA A 183 9.80 -24.05 -47.26
N ASN A 184 9.23 -24.14 -46.05
CA ASN A 184 8.32 -23.13 -45.49
C ASN A 184 9.02 -22.17 -44.52
N GLN A 185 10.34 -22.29 -44.35
CA GLN A 185 11.09 -21.53 -43.36
C GLN A 185 11.06 -20.03 -43.67
N GLU A 186 11.10 -19.67 -44.96
CA GLU A 186 11.01 -18.28 -45.42
C GLU A 186 9.63 -17.67 -45.14
N VAL A 187 8.54 -18.41 -45.44
CA VAL A 187 7.15 -18.00 -45.15
C VAL A 187 6.88 -17.91 -43.64
N LEU A 188 7.49 -18.80 -42.85
CA LEU A 188 7.40 -18.75 -41.39
C LEU A 188 8.15 -17.54 -40.82
N MET A 189 9.33 -17.22 -41.35
CA MET A 189 10.09 -16.03 -40.95
C MET A 189 9.35 -14.74 -41.33
N GLU A 190 8.76 -14.67 -42.52
CA GLU A 190 7.95 -13.53 -42.96
C GLU A 190 6.71 -13.34 -42.07
N LYS A 191 5.99 -14.41 -41.75
CA LYS A 191 4.90 -14.37 -40.76
C LYS A 191 5.37 -14.02 -39.35
N ALA A 192 6.55 -14.46 -38.95
CA ALA A 192 7.12 -14.12 -37.64
C ALA A 192 7.44 -12.62 -37.57
N ILE A 193 7.99 -12.04 -38.63
CA ILE A 193 8.23 -10.59 -38.75
C ILE A 193 6.90 -9.84 -38.69
N GLU A 194 5.89 -10.27 -39.44
CA GLU A 194 4.56 -9.66 -39.43
C GLU A 194 3.91 -9.69 -38.03
N ILE A 195 4.02 -10.81 -37.31
CA ILE A 195 3.54 -10.93 -35.93
C ILE A 195 4.32 -10.02 -34.98
N ILE A 196 5.65 -9.92 -35.14
CA ILE A 196 6.50 -9.03 -34.33
C ILE A 196 6.11 -7.57 -34.56
N ASP A 197 5.82 -7.17 -35.80
CA ASP A 197 5.39 -5.81 -36.13
C ASP A 197 3.99 -5.51 -35.58
N GLN A 198 3.04 -6.44 -35.69
CA GLN A 198 1.72 -6.30 -35.06
C GLN A 198 1.81 -6.21 -33.53
N LEU A 199 2.70 -6.98 -32.91
CA LEU A 199 2.96 -6.92 -31.46
C LEU A 199 3.60 -5.59 -31.07
N ARG A 200 4.53 -5.08 -31.89
CA ARG A 200 5.17 -3.78 -31.70
C ARG A 200 4.15 -2.64 -31.77
N GLU A 201 3.29 -2.63 -32.78
CA GLU A 201 2.22 -1.64 -32.93
C GLU A 201 1.31 -1.64 -31.71
N LYS A 202 0.77 -2.81 -31.34
CA LYS A 202 -0.06 -2.96 -30.13
C LYS A 202 0.65 -2.53 -28.85
N CYS A 203 1.95 -2.78 -28.73
CA CYS A 203 2.73 -2.34 -27.58
C CYS A 203 2.96 -0.83 -27.58
N CYS A 204 3.30 -0.20 -28.71
CA CYS A 204 3.45 1.25 -28.78
C CYS A 204 2.11 1.94 -28.44
N ASP A 205 0.97 1.41 -28.91
CA ASP A 205 -0.37 1.88 -28.52
C ASP A 205 -0.64 1.74 -27.02
N THR A 206 -0.37 0.56 -26.46
CA THR A 206 -0.62 0.26 -25.03
C THR A 206 0.28 1.11 -24.11
N LEU A 207 1.51 1.40 -24.55
CA LEU A 207 2.48 2.18 -23.79
C LEU A 207 2.34 3.69 -24.02
N GLY A 208 1.50 4.13 -24.96
CA GLY A 208 1.29 5.53 -25.32
C GLY A 208 2.50 6.18 -26.00
N LEU A 209 3.29 5.40 -26.74
CA LEU A 209 4.49 5.86 -27.45
C LEU A 209 4.13 6.28 -28.89
N SER A 210 4.76 7.34 -29.41
CA SER A 210 4.53 7.78 -30.79
C SER A 210 5.20 6.84 -31.80
N SER A 211 4.52 6.55 -32.91
CA SER A 211 4.95 5.60 -33.95
C SER A 211 6.32 5.92 -34.55
N GLU A 212 6.69 7.20 -34.63
CA GLU A 212 7.96 7.66 -35.20
C GLU A 212 9.18 7.36 -34.32
N SER A 213 8.99 7.13 -33.01
CA SER A 213 10.09 6.79 -32.08
C SER A 213 10.38 5.29 -31.99
N CYS A 214 9.50 4.44 -32.57
CA CYS A 214 9.52 2.99 -32.38
C CYS A 214 10.36 2.20 -33.42
N GLN A 215 10.99 2.85 -34.41
CA GLN A 215 11.59 2.14 -35.57
C GLN A 215 13.01 1.58 -35.34
N GLU A 216 13.80 2.13 -34.43
CA GLU A 216 15.22 1.75 -34.28
C GLU A 216 15.50 0.81 -33.09
N GLU A 217 14.53 0.60 -32.20
CA GLU A 217 14.74 -0.14 -30.95
C GLU A 217 14.00 -1.48 -30.92
N THR A 218 14.53 -2.46 -30.18
CA THR A 218 13.83 -3.74 -29.98
C THR A 218 12.64 -3.56 -29.05
N LEU A 219 11.61 -4.41 -29.18
CA LEU A 219 10.43 -4.35 -28.33
C LEU A 219 10.76 -4.45 -26.82
N PRO A 220 11.71 -5.29 -26.37
CA PRO A 220 12.17 -5.27 -24.98
C PRO A 220 12.78 -3.93 -24.53
N ALA A 221 13.56 -3.26 -25.39
CA ALA A 221 14.18 -1.99 -25.04
C ALA A 221 13.16 -0.85 -24.86
N LEU A 222 12.09 -0.83 -25.68
CA LEU A 222 10.99 0.12 -25.54
C LEU A 222 10.24 -0.08 -24.21
N ILE A 223 9.99 -1.34 -23.84
CA ILE A 223 9.36 -1.69 -22.55
C ILE A 223 10.27 -1.26 -21.38
N GLU A 224 11.57 -1.54 -21.46
CA GLU A 224 12.55 -1.17 -20.42
C GLU A 224 12.62 0.35 -20.23
N ARG A 225 12.67 1.13 -21.32
CA ARG A 225 12.59 2.61 -21.25
C ARG A 225 11.33 3.07 -20.53
N ARG A 226 10.15 2.60 -20.95
CA ARG A 226 8.90 3.05 -20.33
C ARG A 226 8.81 2.60 -18.88
N MET A 227 9.33 1.42 -18.54
CA MET A 227 9.46 0.98 -17.14
C MET A 227 10.36 1.90 -16.32
N ILE A 228 11.48 2.38 -16.88
CA ILE A 228 12.35 3.35 -16.21
C ILE A 228 11.62 4.67 -16.00
N GLU A 229 10.95 5.20 -17.03
CA GLU A 229 10.17 6.44 -16.92
C GLU A 229 9.09 6.33 -15.83
N VAL A 230 8.27 5.27 -15.86
CA VAL A 230 7.25 5.02 -14.84
C VAL A 230 7.87 4.88 -13.45
N LYS A 231 9.03 4.20 -13.33
CA LYS A 231 9.76 4.14 -12.04
C LYS A 231 10.13 5.54 -11.56
N THR A 232 10.64 6.40 -12.44
CA THR A 232 11.00 7.78 -12.08
C THR A 232 9.76 8.60 -11.67
N GLU A 233 8.66 8.51 -12.40
CA GLU A 233 7.37 9.15 -12.07
C GLU A 233 6.88 8.70 -10.69
N ILE A 234 6.92 7.39 -10.39
CA ILE A 234 6.57 6.83 -9.08
C ILE A 234 7.46 7.41 -7.97
N THR A 235 8.78 7.56 -8.20
CA THR A 235 9.66 8.16 -7.18
C THR A 235 9.34 9.62 -6.89
N LEU A 236 8.95 10.39 -7.91
CA LEU A 236 8.53 11.78 -7.76
C LEU A 236 7.20 11.88 -7.00
N LEU A 237 6.20 11.09 -7.39
CA LEU A 237 4.91 11.02 -6.70
C LEU A 237 5.07 10.62 -5.23
N ARG A 238 5.97 9.66 -4.92
CA ARG A 238 6.27 9.29 -3.52
C ARG A 238 6.87 10.46 -2.73
N LYS A 239 7.76 11.25 -3.33
CA LYS A 239 8.34 12.45 -2.69
C LYS A 239 7.27 13.50 -2.43
N GLU A 240 6.38 13.74 -3.39
CA GLU A 240 5.27 14.68 -3.24
C GLU A 240 4.29 14.24 -2.17
N ASN A 241 3.90 12.95 -2.16
CA ASN A 241 3.00 12.40 -1.15
C ASN A 241 3.58 12.52 0.28
N LYS A 242 4.91 12.38 0.43
CA LYS A 242 5.60 12.62 1.71
C LYS A 242 5.52 14.09 2.15
N LYS A 243 5.54 15.05 1.22
CA LYS A 243 5.35 16.48 1.52
C LYS A 243 3.90 16.75 1.93
N SER A 244 2.92 16.21 1.20
CA SER A 244 1.50 16.35 1.51
C SER A 244 1.16 15.80 2.90
N LYS A 245 1.69 14.62 3.26
CA LYS A 245 1.49 14.04 4.59
C LYS A 245 2.02 14.91 5.73
N LYS A 246 3.18 15.54 5.57
CA LYS A 246 3.72 16.50 6.55
C LYS A 246 2.85 17.74 6.69
N ALA A 247 2.22 18.21 5.61
CA ALA A 247 1.31 19.34 5.65
C ALA A 247 -0.01 18.97 6.37
N GLU A 248 -0.53 17.77 6.12
CA GLU A 248 -1.73 17.23 6.77
C GLU A 248 -1.53 17.08 8.29
N GLU A 249 -0.37 16.57 8.72
CA GLU A 249 0.00 16.48 10.15
C GLU A 249 0.01 17.87 10.83
N LYS A 250 0.57 18.89 10.15
CA LYS A 250 0.55 20.28 10.67
C LYS A 250 -0.85 20.84 10.81
N LEU A 251 -1.70 20.68 9.79
CA LEU A 251 -3.10 21.13 9.84
C LEU A 251 -3.90 20.40 10.91
N THR A 252 -3.58 19.13 11.18
CA THR A 252 -4.22 18.35 12.24
C THR A 252 -3.87 18.92 13.63
N MET A 253 -2.60 19.23 13.88
CA MET A 253 -2.16 19.87 15.13
C MET A 253 -2.80 21.25 15.33
N GLU A 254 -2.85 22.07 14.28
CA GLU A 254 -3.48 23.39 14.33
C GLU A 254 -4.99 23.30 14.63
N ASN A 255 -5.70 22.36 14.02
CA ASN A 255 -7.11 22.11 14.32
C ASN A 255 -7.35 21.66 15.76
N GLN A 256 -6.47 20.85 16.33
CA GLN A 256 -6.56 20.46 17.74
C GLN A 256 -6.39 21.67 18.66
N LYS A 257 -5.43 22.55 18.37
CA LYS A 257 -5.22 23.80 19.10
C LYS A 257 -6.43 24.74 19.00
N LEU A 258 -6.98 24.93 17.80
CA LEU A 258 -8.19 25.75 17.61
C LEU A 258 -9.40 25.19 18.37
N LYS A 259 -9.51 23.86 18.51
CA LYS A 259 -10.54 23.25 19.35
C LYS A 259 -10.35 23.59 20.82
N SER A 260 -9.14 23.50 21.37
CA SER A 260 -8.88 23.87 22.77
C SER A 260 -9.18 25.34 23.02
N ASP A 261 -8.72 26.23 22.13
CA ASP A 261 -8.95 27.68 22.26
C ASP A 261 -10.45 28.01 22.25
N ASN A 262 -11.23 27.33 21.39
CA ASN A 262 -12.69 27.45 21.38
C ASN A 262 -13.36 26.97 22.68
N THR A 263 -12.85 25.92 23.32
CA THR A 263 -13.40 25.47 24.61
C THR A 263 -13.15 26.49 25.71
N THR A 264 -11.97 27.11 25.74
CA THR A 264 -11.61 28.17 26.68
C THR A 264 -12.48 29.40 26.46
N LEU A 265 -12.60 29.88 25.21
CA LEU A 265 -13.46 31.03 24.89
C LEU A 265 -14.93 30.80 25.28
N LYS A 266 -15.45 29.57 25.09
CA LYS A 266 -16.81 29.23 25.56
C LYS A 266 -16.94 29.32 27.08
N ALA A 267 -15.91 28.95 27.84
CA ALA A 267 -15.91 29.08 29.30
C ALA A 267 -15.89 30.55 29.73
N ASP A 268 -15.04 31.37 29.10
CA ASP A 268 -14.95 32.81 29.38
C ASP A 268 -16.27 33.53 29.08
N VAL A 269 -16.92 33.20 27.95
CA VAL A 269 -18.25 33.75 27.61
C VAL A 269 -19.31 33.36 28.65
N LYS A 270 -19.29 32.14 29.19
CA LYS A 270 -20.22 31.73 30.26
C LYS A 270 -19.98 32.52 31.54
N LYS A 271 -18.71 32.74 31.91
CA LYS A 271 -18.34 33.54 33.08
C LYS A 271 -18.80 34.99 32.92
N LEU A 272 -18.47 35.63 31.79
CA LEU A 272 -18.88 37.01 31.50
C LEU A 272 -20.40 37.20 31.49
N LYS A 273 -21.18 36.22 31.00
CA LYS A 273 -22.65 36.25 31.10
C LYS A 273 -23.14 36.26 32.55
N SER A 274 -22.49 35.47 33.41
CA SER A 274 -22.85 35.40 34.83
C SER A 274 -22.49 36.71 35.54
N ASP A 275 -21.29 37.23 35.31
CA ASP A 275 -20.82 38.50 35.87
C ASP A 275 -21.73 39.67 35.43
N SER A 276 -22.07 39.75 34.14
CA SER A 276 -22.99 40.77 33.62
C SER A 276 -24.39 40.70 34.25
N GLN A 277 -24.89 39.48 34.50
CA GLN A 277 -26.17 39.30 35.19
C GLN A 277 -26.08 39.75 36.66
N GLY A 278 -24.95 39.46 37.33
CA GLY A 278 -24.66 39.96 38.67
C GLY A 278 -24.69 41.49 38.74
N SER A 279 -23.95 42.18 37.86
CA SER A 279 -23.94 43.64 37.82
C SER A 279 -25.31 44.24 37.51
N ARG A 280 -26.13 43.61 36.65
CA ARG A 280 -27.52 44.07 36.42
C ARG A 280 -28.37 44.01 37.69
N ASN A 281 -28.21 42.95 38.48
CA ASN A 281 -28.96 42.78 39.73
C ASN A 281 -28.55 43.83 40.75
N GLU A 282 -27.26 44.11 40.89
CA GLU A 282 -26.74 45.18 41.75
C GLU A 282 -27.26 46.55 41.31
N LEU A 283 -27.23 46.84 40.01
CA LEU A 283 -27.71 48.11 39.45
C LEU A 283 -29.21 48.31 39.70
N LYS A 284 -30.00 47.22 39.69
CA LYS A 284 -31.42 47.25 40.08
C LYS A 284 -31.59 47.61 41.56
N LYS A 285 -30.84 46.97 42.47
CA LYS A 285 -30.88 47.26 43.91
C LYS A 285 -30.54 48.72 44.20
N LEU A 286 -29.44 49.22 43.64
CA LEU A 286 -29.04 50.62 43.79
C LEU A 286 -30.11 51.59 43.26
N LYS A 287 -30.74 51.26 42.13
CA LYS A 287 -31.84 52.07 41.59
C LYS A 287 -33.03 52.14 42.55
N ASP A 288 -33.36 51.03 43.20
CA ASP A 288 -34.44 50.96 44.19
C ASP A 288 -34.09 51.79 45.46
N GLU A 289 -32.84 51.69 45.95
CA GLU A 289 -32.34 52.50 47.07
C GLU A 289 -32.36 54.00 46.77
N VAL A 290 -31.92 54.42 45.59
CA VAL A 290 -31.98 55.83 45.16
C VAL A 290 -33.42 56.34 45.13
N GLN A 291 -34.38 55.53 44.67
CA GLN A 291 -35.78 55.92 44.71
C GLN A 291 -36.32 56.06 46.13
N LYS A 292 -35.95 55.14 47.02
CA LYS A 292 -36.30 55.24 48.45
C LYS A 292 -35.78 56.55 49.04
N TYR A 293 -34.50 56.87 48.88
CA TYR A 293 -33.93 58.14 49.37
C TYR A 293 -34.60 59.37 48.76
N LYS A 294 -34.98 59.31 47.48
CA LYS A 294 -35.71 60.40 46.82
C LYS A 294 -37.06 60.65 47.46
N THR A 295 -37.81 59.60 47.79
CA THR A 295 -39.09 59.72 48.52
C THR A 295 -38.91 60.24 49.95
N GLU A 296 -37.88 59.77 50.66
CA GLU A 296 -37.57 60.18 52.02
C GLU A 296 -37.15 61.67 52.08
N SER A 297 -36.36 62.13 51.11
CA SER A 297 -36.00 63.54 50.95
C SER A 297 -37.21 64.45 50.67
N ILE A 298 -38.20 63.98 49.90
CA ILE A 298 -39.45 64.72 49.68
C ILE A 298 -40.23 64.87 50.99
N LYS A 299 -40.35 63.78 51.77
CA LYS A 299 -41.01 63.82 53.09
C LYS A 299 -40.32 64.77 54.06
N LEU A 300 -38.99 64.69 54.17
CA LEU A 300 -38.21 65.59 55.03
C LEU A 300 -38.36 67.06 54.62
N LYS A 301 -38.45 67.37 53.32
CA LYS A 301 -38.75 68.73 52.85
C LYS A 301 -40.14 69.19 53.30
N GLN A 302 -41.14 68.31 53.27
CA GLN A 302 -42.51 68.62 53.75
C GLN A 302 -42.54 68.84 55.26
N GLU A 303 -41.90 67.97 56.04
CA GLU A 303 -41.76 68.12 57.51
C GLU A 303 -41.03 69.41 57.89
N LYS A 304 -39.94 69.74 57.18
CA LYS A 304 -39.22 71.00 57.37
C LYS A 304 -40.13 72.21 57.15
N ASN A 305 -40.96 72.19 56.11
CA ASN A 305 -41.86 73.30 55.79
C ASN A 305 -42.97 73.44 56.84
N THR A 306 -43.58 72.34 57.27
CA THR A 306 -44.61 72.34 58.32
C THR A 306 -44.06 72.81 59.67
N LEU A 307 -42.85 72.38 60.06
CA LEU A 307 -42.18 72.91 61.24
C LEU A 307 -41.90 74.40 61.14
N LYS A 308 -41.48 74.88 59.96
CA LYS A 308 -41.25 76.31 59.72
C LYS A 308 -42.54 77.14 59.86
N GLU A 309 -43.66 76.63 59.35
CA GLU A 309 -44.98 77.23 59.54
C GLU A 309 -45.38 77.26 61.02
N ALA A 310 -45.24 76.14 61.73
CA ALA A 310 -45.57 76.05 63.16
C ALA A 310 -44.72 76.99 64.04
N LEU A 311 -43.43 77.18 63.71
CA LEU A 311 -42.55 78.13 64.41
C LEU A 311 -42.98 79.59 64.21
N ASN A 312 -43.40 79.95 62.99
CA ASN A 312 -43.94 81.27 62.70
C ASN A 312 -45.24 81.53 63.48
N ASP A 313 -46.15 80.54 63.55
CA ASP A 313 -47.40 80.64 64.31
C ASP A 313 -47.17 80.76 65.83
N ALA A 314 -46.10 80.15 66.35
CA ALA A 314 -45.70 80.24 67.76
C ALA A 314 -45.06 81.58 68.15
N GLY A 315 -44.86 82.51 67.21
CA GLY A 315 -44.28 83.83 67.45
C GLY A 315 -42.77 83.82 67.75
N VAL A 316 -42.08 82.72 67.44
CA VAL A 316 -40.63 82.58 67.62
C VAL A 316 -39.93 82.97 66.32
N ASP A 317 -39.62 84.26 66.17
CA ASP A 317 -38.89 84.80 65.02
C ASP A 317 -37.38 84.54 65.18
N LEU A 318 -36.94 83.36 64.74
CA LEU A 318 -35.52 83.05 64.62
C LEU A 318 -35.00 83.61 63.30
N LEU A 319 -34.58 84.88 63.33
CA LEU A 319 -33.61 85.42 62.38
C LEU A 319 -32.32 84.59 62.50
N ILE A 320 -32.21 83.54 61.69
CA ILE A 320 -30.96 82.79 61.55
C ILE A 320 -29.96 83.73 60.86
N SER A 321 -28.98 84.22 61.61
CA SER A 321 -27.86 85.00 61.09
C SER A 321 -27.13 84.21 60.01
N SER A 322 -26.84 84.87 58.89
CA SER A 322 -26.26 84.31 57.66
C SER A 322 -24.78 83.89 57.76
N ASP A 323 -24.19 83.85 58.96
CA ASP A 323 -22.73 83.87 59.12
C ASP A 323 -22.05 82.49 59.19
N PHE A 324 -22.72 81.38 58.86
CA PHE A 324 -22.12 80.04 59.08
C PHE A 324 -22.13 79.04 57.90
N CYS A 325 -22.37 79.48 56.67
CA CYS A 325 -22.13 78.64 55.48
C CYS A 325 -21.15 79.31 54.52
N GLY A 326 -19.89 79.40 54.96
CA GLY A 326 -18.74 79.63 54.09
C GLY A 326 -17.67 78.58 54.35
N SER A 327 -17.57 77.59 53.46
CA SER A 327 -16.36 76.86 53.03
C SER A 327 -16.73 75.81 51.98
#